data_AF-A0A167H3P1-F1
#
_entry.id   AF-A0A167H3P1-F1
#
_cell.length_a   1.000
_cell.length_b   1.000
_cell.length_c   1.000
_cell.angle_alpha   90.00
_cell.angle_beta   90.00
_cell.angle_gamma   90.00
#
_symmetry.space_group_name_H-M   'P 1'
#
loop_
_entity.id
_entity.type
_entity.pdbx_description
1 polymer ?
#
loop_
_entity_poly.entity_id
_entity_poly.type
_entity_poly.pdbx_seq_one_letter_code
_entity_poly.pdbx_strand_id
1 'polypeptide(L)'
;MKLINKKTRMIEFDGPHAQFRGISAYTHANNASDFEIIMTPSEQRDIVRTDIENHAGDYQTILGTTADTTQILLYEIVKLCSALNSAQSLDDVRKSAQSINDKLGSIVADVDAGTVKFAYIHKGQDTVINEIKQRSTAVTDVLIQQEK
;
A
#
# COMPACT_ATOMS: atom_id res chain seq x y z
N MET A 1 11.50 16.30 10.55
CA MET A 1 12.71 15.97 9.79
C MET A 1 13.77 16.94 10.24
N LYS A 2 14.99 16.47 10.52
CA LYS A 2 16.10 17.33 10.90
C LYS A 2 17.22 17.24 9.88
N LEU A 3 17.74 18.38 9.45
CA LEU A 3 18.99 18.47 8.72
C LEU A 3 20.07 18.94 9.69
N ILE A 4 21.10 18.13 9.90
CA ILE A 4 22.19 18.43 10.83
C ILE A 4 23.48 18.53 10.04
N ASN A 5 24.21 19.64 10.21
CA ASN A 5 25.56 19.75 9.68
C ASN A 5 26.49 18.82 10.46
N LYS A 6 27.13 17.84 9.79
CA LYS A 6 27.94 16.84 10.49
C LYS A 6 29.19 17.44 11.13
N LYS A 7 29.72 18.53 10.57
CA LYS A 7 30.94 19.19 11.04
C LYS A 7 30.67 20.11 12.23
N THR A 8 29.63 20.95 12.16
CA THR A 8 29.32 21.93 13.21
C THR A 8 28.31 21.42 14.24
N ARG A 9 27.64 20.29 13.95
CA ARG A 9 26.51 19.74 14.73
C ARG A 9 25.31 20.69 14.85
N MET A 10 25.28 21.77 14.06
CA MET A 10 24.15 22.69 14.02
C MET A 10 22.96 22.05 13.31
N ILE A 11 21.76 22.32 13.82
CA ILE A 11 20.50 21.96 13.17
C ILE A 11 20.17 23.07 12.18
N GLU A 12 20.25 22.76 10.90
CA GLU A 12 20.06 23.69 9.79
C GLU A 12 18.58 23.71 9.34
N PHE A 13 17.86 22.64 9.65
CA PHE A 13 16.41 22.52 9.45
C PHE A 13 15.82 21.63 10.53
N ASP A 14 14.69 22.05 11.12
CA ASP A 14 13.87 21.26 12.02
C ASP A 14 12.39 21.52 11.70
N GLY A 15 11.78 20.64 10.92
CA GLY A 15 10.40 20.84 10.46
C GLY A 15 9.84 19.70 9.62
N PRO A 16 8.59 19.86 9.13
CA PRO A 16 7.95 18.88 8.26
C PRO A 16 8.71 18.68 6.95
N HIS A 17 8.79 17.45 6.44
CA HIS A 17 9.47 17.18 5.16
C HIS A 17 8.89 18.00 4.00
N ALA A 18 7.59 18.23 3.97
CA ALA A 18 6.93 19.03 2.94
C ALA A 18 7.48 20.48 2.80
N GLN A 19 8.14 20.99 3.84
CA GLN A 19 8.75 22.33 3.83
C GLN A 19 10.26 22.28 3.52
N PHE A 20 10.85 21.09 3.39
CA PHE A 20 12.25 20.91 3.10
C PHE A 20 12.55 21.22 1.63
N ARG A 21 13.42 22.21 1.40
CA ARG A 21 13.72 22.74 0.05
C ARG A 21 14.91 22.04 -0.64
N GLY A 22 15.34 20.90 -0.11
CA GLY A 22 16.54 20.20 -0.55
C GLY A 22 17.82 20.72 0.12
N ILE A 23 18.86 19.88 0.18
CA ILE A 23 20.13 20.17 0.87
C ILE A 23 20.81 21.42 0.31
N SER A 24 20.69 21.68 -1.00
CA SER A 24 21.27 22.85 -1.67
C SER A 24 20.75 24.19 -1.14
N ALA A 25 19.57 24.23 -0.52
CA ALA A 25 19.06 25.44 0.11
C ALA A 25 19.79 25.81 1.42
N TYR A 26 20.58 24.88 1.98
CA TYR A 26 21.28 25.01 3.26
C TYR A 26 22.81 24.95 3.10
N THR A 27 23.31 24.83 1.86
CA THR A 27 24.75 24.90 1.58
C THR A 27 25.22 26.35 1.57
N HIS A 28 26.15 26.67 2.47
CA HIS A 28 26.82 27.98 2.53
C HIS A 28 28.26 27.86 2.03
N ALA A 29 28.77 28.88 1.34
CA ALA A 29 30.10 28.89 0.72
C ALA A 29 31.27 28.57 1.67
N ASN A 30 31.09 28.74 2.98
CA ASN A 30 32.12 28.58 4.00
C ASN A 30 32.01 27.28 4.83
N ASN A 31 30.99 26.44 4.61
CA ASN A 31 30.81 25.19 5.36
C ASN A 31 30.93 23.98 4.45
N ALA A 32 31.76 23.01 4.88
CA ALA A 32 31.83 21.70 4.25
C ALA A 32 30.41 21.11 4.21
N SER A 33 29.95 20.79 3.01
CA SER A 33 28.56 20.47 2.66
C SER A 33 28.13 19.06 3.07
N ASP A 34 28.60 18.57 4.21
CA ASP A 34 28.26 17.22 4.69
C ASP A 34 27.14 17.32 5.74
N PHE A 35 25.95 16.91 5.34
CA PHE A 35 24.74 16.95 6.16
C PHE A 35 24.22 15.54 6.44
N GLU A 36 23.60 15.40 7.60
CA GLU A 36 22.86 14.21 8.00
C GLU A 36 21.37 14.56 8.05
N ILE A 37 20.54 13.72 7.44
CA ILE A 37 19.08 13.83 7.52
C ILE A 37 18.60 12.80 8.54
N ILE A 38 17.94 13.27 9.59
CA ILE A 38 17.28 12.42 10.58
C ILE A 38 15.77 12.54 10.39
N MET A 39 15.10 11.41 10.21
CA MET A 39 13.65 11.32 10.04
C MET A 39 13.07 10.33 11.03
N THR A 40 11.88 10.63 11.53
CA THR A 40 11.09 9.65 12.29
C THR A 40 10.51 8.59 11.34
N PRO A 41 10.13 7.40 11.85
CA PRO A 41 9.44 6.39 11.04
C PRO A 41 8.14 6.90 10.40
N SER A 42 7.45 7.87 11.02
CA SER A 42 6.25 8.46 10.43
C SER A 42 6.58 9.34 9.23
N GLU A 43 7.60 10.18 9.36
CA GLU A 43 8.03 11.07 8.28
C GLU A 43 8.55 10.29 7.08
N GLN A 44 9.26 9.19 7.30
CA GLN A 44 9.68 8.29 6.21
C GLN A 44 8.46 7.67 5.49
N ARG A 45 7.43 7.25 6.23
CA ARG A 45 6.20 6.74 5.63
C ARG A 45 5.47 7.80 4.81
N ASP A 46 5.41 9.03 5.31
CA ASP A 46 4.72 10.12 4.62
C ASP A 46 5.42 10.49 3.31
N ILE A 47 6.76 10.48 3.29
CA ILE A 47 7.56 10.63 2.06
C ILE A 47 7.23 9.54 1.05
N VAL A 48 7.26 8.27 1.49
CA VAL A 48 6.95 7.14 0.61
C VAL A 48 5.52 7.24 0.07
N ARG A 49 4.56 7.71 0.89
CA ARG A 49 3.18 7.94 0.44
C ARG A 49 3.08 9.05 -0.59
N THR A 50 3.75 10.18 -0.38
CA THR A 50 3.81 11.25 -1.38
C THR A 50 4.47 10.77 -2.66
N ASP A 51 5.49 9.91 -2.58
CA ASP A 51 6.16 9.32 -3.73
C ASP A 51 5.23 8.37 -4.51
N ILE A 52 4.49 7.53 -3.80
CA ILE A 52 3.45 6.65 -4.37
C ILE A 52 2.35 7.48 -5.04
N GLU A 53 1.86 8.53 -4.39
CA GLU A 53 0.85 9.43 -4.95
C GLU A 53 1.34 10.08 -6.25
N ASN A 54 2.56 10.65 -6.24
CA ASN A 54 3.13 11.36 -7.39
C ASN A 54 3.46 10.45 -8.57
N HIS A 55 3.92 9.22 -8.32
CA HIS A 55 4.43 8.33 -9.38
C HIS A 55 3.43 7.25 -9.80
N ALA A 56 2.61 6.75 -8.88
CA ALA A 56 1.63 5.70 -9.16
C ALA A 56 0.20 6.24 -9.35
N GLY A 57 -0.04 7.53 -9.08
CA GLY A 57 -1.38 8.10 -9.13
C GLY A 57 -2.33 7.52 -8.09
N ASP A 58 -1.78 6.88 -7.05
CA ASP A 58 -2.54 6.35 -5.91
C ASP A 58 -2.83 7.52 -4.96
N TYR A 59 -3.80 8.34 -5.38
CA TYR A 59 -4.30 9.45 -4.59
C TYR A 59 -4.90 8.95 -3.28
N GLN A 60 -4.86 9.77 -2.23
CA GLN A 60 -5.70 9.55 -1.05
C GLN A 60 -7.17 9.75 -1.42
N THR A 61 -7.76 8.76 -2.07
CA THR A 61 -9.17 8.77 -2.42
C THR A 61 -10.01 8.26 -1.24
N ILE A 62 -11.25 8.72 -1.14
CA ILE A 62 -12.22 8.28 -0.12
C ILE A 62 -12.49 6.76 -0.20
N LEU A 63 -12.34 6.14 -1.38
CA LEU A 63 -12.53 4.69 -1.61
C LEU A 63 -11.30 4.03 -2.28
N GLY A 64 -10.85 4.56 -3.42
CA GLY A 64 -9.56 4.26 -4.06
C GLY A 64 -9.60 3.02 -4.93
N THR A 65 -8.59 2.86 -5.79
CA THR A 65 -8.50 1.71 -6.71
C THR A 65 -8.57 0.37 -5.96
N THR A 66 -8.12 0.33 -4.70
CA THR A 66 -8.28 -0.82 -3.81
C THR A 66 -9.75 -1.11 -3.47
N ALA A 67 -10.56 -0.10 -3.15
CA ALA A 67 -11.99 -0.32 -2.90
C ALA A 67 -12.72 -0.70 -4.18
N ASP A 68 -12.42 -0.06 -5.32
CA ASP A 68 -13.03 -0.42 -6.61
C ASP A 68 -12.69 -1.89 -6.98
N THR A 69 -11.44 -2.30 -6.76
CA THR A 69 -11.01 -3.70 -6.95
C THR A 69 -11.78 -4.65 -6.02
N THR A 70 -11.98 -4.26 -4.76
CA THR A 70 -12.75 -5.06 -3.80
C THR A 70 -14.22 -5.17 -4.20
N GLN A 71 -14.82 -4.11 -4.74
CA GLN A 71 -16.20 -4.12 -5.24
C GLN A 71 -16.35 -5.02 -6.47
N ILE A 72 -15.41 -4.95 -7.42
CA ILE A 72 -15.38 -5.84 -8.59
C ILE A 72 -15.26 -7.30 -8.13
N LEU A 73 -14.34 -7.59 -7.21
CA LEU A 73 -14.15 -8.93 -6.67
C LEU A 73 -15.41 -9.44 -5.98
N LEU A 74 -16.02 -8.63 -5.11
CA LEU A 74 -17.26 -8.97 -4.41
C LEU A 74 -18.38 -9.29 -5.41
N TYR A 75 -18.58 -8.44 -6.41
CA TYR A 75 -19.62 -8.62 -7.42
C TYR A 75 -19.44 -9.90 -8.24
N GLU A 76 -18.21 -10.18 -8.70
CA GLU A 76 -17.93 -11.40 -9.47
C GLU A 76 -18.01 -12.68 -8.62
N ILE A 77 -17.62 -12.63 -7.33
CA ILE A 77 -17.82 -13.75 -6.41
C ILE A 77 -19.31 -14.02 -6.17
N VAL A 78 -20.12 -12.98 -5.95
CA VAL A 78 -21.58 -13.14 -5.78
C VAL A 78 -22.22 -13.76 -7.02
N LYS A 79 -21.80 -13.32 -8.22
CA LYS A 79 -22.22 -13.94 -9.48
C LYS A 79 -21.81 -15.40 -9.57
N LEU A 80 -20.58 -15.74 -9.22
CA LEU A 80 -20.09 -17.12 -9.19
C LEU A 80 -20.95 -17.98 -8.25
N CYS A 81 -21.20 -17.53 -7.02
CA CYS A 81 -22.04 -18.24 -6.06
C CYS A 81 -23.47 -18.45 -6.58
N SER A 82 -24.06 -17.44 -7.22
CA SER A 82 -25.40 -17.51 -7.81
C SER A 82 -25.45 -18.53 -8.97
N ALA A 83 -24.43 -18.54 -9.83
CA ALA A 83 -24.33 -19.47 -10.95
C ALA A 83 -24.10 -20.92 -10.46
N LEU A 84 -23.26 -21.12 -9.43
CA LEU A 84 -23.05 -22.42 -8.81
C LEU A 84 -24.32 -22.96 -8.14
N ASN A 85 -25.10 -22.09 -7.48
CA ASN A 85 -26.36 -22.50 -6.84
C ASN A 85 -27.43 -22.94 -7.86
N SER A 86 -27.37 -22.44 -9.10
CA SER A 86 -28.29 -22.82 -10.18
C SER A 86 -27.75 -23.91 -11.11
N ALA A 87 -26.46 -24.26 -11.01
CA ALA A 87 -25.80 -25.27 -11.83
C ALA A 87 -26.47 -26.65 -11.67
N GLN A 88 -26.78 -27.30 -12.79
CA GLN A 88 -27.38 -28.64 -12.81
C GLN A 88 -26.37 -29.70 -13.26
N SER A 89 -25.17 -29.28 -13.67
CA SER A 89 -24.15 -30.16 -14.23
C SER A 89 -22.73 -29.65 -13.96
N LEU A 90 -21.75 -30.55 -14.12
CA LEU A 90 -20.33 -30.20 -14.11
C LEU A 90 -19.97 -29.18 -15.21
N ASP A 91 -20.69 -29.19 -16.33
CA ASP A 91 -20.47 -28.24 -17.42
C ASP A 91 -20.91 -26.82 -17.02
N ASP A 92 -22.04 -26.70 -16.31
CA ASP A 92 -22.51 -25.43 -15.75
C ASP A 92 -21.54 -24.89 -14.68
N VAL A 93 -20.95 -25.78 -13.87
CA VAL A 93 -19.91 -25.40 -12.90
C VAL A 93 -18.68 -24.81 -13.62
N ARG A 94 -18.21 -25.43 -14.70
CA ARG A 94 -17.07 -24.89 -15.48
C ARG A 94 -17.41 -23.54 -16.11
N LYS A 95 -18.60 -23.40 -16.69
CA LYS A 95 -19.09 -22.14 -17.26
C LYS A 95 -19.21 -21.02 -16.22
N SER A 96 -19.60 -21.36 -14.99
CA SER A 96 -19.70 -20.41 -13.88
C SER A 96 -18.36 -19.76 -13.55
N ALA A 97 -17.26 -20.53 -13.63
CA ALA A 97 -15.90 -20.03 -13.43
C ALA A 97 -15.34 -19.25 -14.63
N GLN A 98 -15.87 -19.45 -15.84
CA GLN A 98 -15.38 -18.77 -17.04
C GLN A 98 -15.54 -17.25 -16.96
N SER A 99 -16.68 -16.76 -16.48
CA SER A 99 -16.97 -15.30 -16.44
C SER A 99 -15.96 -14.51 -15.58
N ILE A 100 -15.51 -15.06 -14.45
CA ILE A 100 -14.53 -14.37 -13.60
C ILE A 100 -13.12 -14.51 -14.20
N ASN A 101 -12.82 -15.65 -14.81
CA ASN A 101 -11.55 -15.87 -15.51
C ASN A 101 -11.37 -14.96 -16.72
N ASP A 102 -12.42 -14.71 -17.52
CA ASP A 102 -12.34 -13.83 -18.68
C ASP A 102 -12.10 -12.36 -18.28
N LYS A 103 -12.55 -11.97 -17.09
CA LYS A 103 -12.42 -10.59 -16.58
C LYS A 103 -11.14 -10.34 -15.80
N LEU A 104 -10.72 -11.31 -14.98
CA LEU A 104 -9.64 -11.15 -14.01
C LEU A 104 -8.50 -12.16 -14.20
N GLY A 105 -8.66 -13.17 -15.05
CA GLY A 105 -7.67 -14.25 -15.21
C GLY A 105 -6.34 -13.78 -15.77
N SER A 106 -6.32 -12.71 -16.58
CA SER A 106 -5.06 -12.13 -17.08
C SER A 106 -4.16 -11.64 -15.96
N ILE A 107 -4.72 -11.20 -14.83
CA ILE A 107 -3.96 -10.73 -13.66
C ILE A 107 -3.00 -11.82 -13.18
N VAL A 108 -3.41 -13.10 -13.21
CA VAL A 108 -2.54 -14.20 -12.78
C VAL A 108 -1.32 -14.28 -13.70
N ALA A 109 -1.53 -14.31 -15.01
CA ALA A 109 -0.45 -14.37 -15.99
C ALA A 109 0.47 -13.15 -15.91
N ASP A 110 -0.11 -11.95 -15.73
CA ASP A 110 0.64 -10.70 -15.62
C ASP A 110 1.48 -10.64 -14.32
N VAL A 111 0.95 -11.18 -13.22
CA VAL A 111 1.68 -11.28 -11.95
C VAL A 111 2.82 -12.29 -12.04
N ASP A 112 2.55 -13.48 -12.60
CA ASP A 112 3.57 -14.53 -12.79
C ASP A 112 4.68 -14.07 -13.75
N ALA A 113 4.33 -13.28 -14.77
CA ALA A 113 5.28 -12.65 -15.67
C ALA A 113 6.02 -11.44 -15.07
N GLY A 114 5.59 -10.95 -13.90
CA GLY A 114 6.14 -9.77 -13.22
C GLY A 114 5.81 -8.44 -13.89
N THR A 115 4.86 -8.42 -14.84
CA THR A 115 4.35 -7.20 -15.49
C THR A 115 3.39 -6.44 -14.58
N VAL A 116 2.62 -7.16 -13.77
CA VAL A 116 1.88 -6.63 -12.62
C VAL A 116 2.60 -7.03 -11.34
N LYS A 117 2.77 -6.09 -10.40
CA LYS A 117 3.43 -6.33 -9.13
C LYS A 117 2.51 -5.98 -7.97
N PHE A 118 2.28 -6.94 -7.09
CA PHE A 118 1.56 -6.69 -5.85
C PHE A 118 2.54 -6.50 -4.70
N ALA A 119 2.29 -5.48 -3.86
CA ALA A 119 3.13 -5.17 -2.72
C ALA A 119 3.27 -6.36 -1.75
N TYR A 120 2.24 -7.20 -1.62
CA TYR A 120 2.29 -8.38 -0.76
C TYR A 120 3.34 -9.40 -1.23
N ILE A 121 3.61 -9.49 -2.54
CA ILE A 121 4.60 -10.41 -3.10
C ILE A 121 5.99 -9.99 -2.64
N HIS A 122 6.30 -8.69 -2.70
CA HIS A 122 7.56 -8.16 -2.17
C HIS A 122 7.69 -8.36 -0.66
N LYS A 123 6.59 -8.20 0.07
CA LYS A 123 6.54 -8.34 1.54
C LYS A 123 6.60 -9.79 2.04
N GLY A 124 6.24 -10.74 1.18
CA GLY A 124 6.06 -12.15 1.51
C GLY A 124 4.63 -12.45 1.96
N GLN A 125 4.03 -13.49 1.37
CA GLN A 125 2.64 -13.87 1.61
C GLN A 125 2.38 -14.24 3.07
N ASP A 126 3.25 -15.05 3.68
CA ASP A 126 3.10 -15.46 5.09
C ASP A 126 3.17 -14.27 6.05
N THR A 127 4.08 -13.31 5.78
CA THR A 127 4.18 -12.07 6.54
C THR A 127 2.84 -11.32 6.52
N VAL A 128 2.28 -11.14 5.33
CA VAL A 128 1.03 -10.40 5.15
C VAL A 128 -0.15 -11.12 5.79
N ILE A 129 -0.25 -12.45 5.65
CA ILE A 129 -1.29 -13.25 6.30
C ILE A 129 -1.22 -13.11 7.83
N ASN A 130 -0.01 -13.15 8.40
CA ASN A 130 0.18 -13.00 9.84
C ASN A 130 -0.20 -11.59 10.32
N GLU A 131 0.17 -10.55 9.58
CA GLU A 131 -0.25 -9.19 9.90
C GLU A 131 -1.77 -9.02 9.83
N ILE A 132 -2.43 -9.60 8.83
CA ILE A 132 -3.89 -9.58 8.72
C ILE A 132 -4.50 -10.17 10.00
N LYS A 133 -4.07 -11.37 10.39
CA LYS A 133 -4.53 -12.05 11.61
C LYS A 133 -4.33 -11.18 12.86
N GLN A 134 -3.11 -10.68 13.06
CA GLN A 134 -2.77 -9.86 14.23
C GLN A 134 -3.59 -8.57 14.30
N ARG A 135 -3.72 -7.87 13.17
CA ARG A 135 -4.43 -6.59 13.11
C ARG A 135 -5.93 -6.77 13.28
N SER A 136 -6.52 -7.81 12.67
CA SER A 136 -7.95 -8.10 12.87
C SER A 136 -8.26 -8.38 14.33
N THR A 137 -7.42 -9.19 14.99
CA THR A 137 -7.59 -9.49 16.43
C THR A 137 -7.43 -8.24 17.28
N ALA A 138 -6.36 -7.47 17.07
CA ALA A 138 -6.11 -6.25 17.85
C ALA A 138 -7.24 -5.22 17.72
N VAL A 139 -7.81 -5.05 16.53
CA VAL A 139 -8.96 -4.14 16.31
C VAL A 139 -10.18 -4.64 17.10
N THR A 140 -10.50 -5.93 17.01
CA THR A 140 -11.62 -6.51 17.76
C THR A 140 -11.43 -6.41 19.27
N ASP A 141 -10.22 -6.65 19.78
CA ASP A 141 -9.91 -6.51 21.20
C ASP A 141 -10.17 -5.09 21.72
N VAL A 142 -9.81 -4.07 20.93
CA VAL A 142 -10.11 -2.66 21.26
C VAL A 142 -11.62 -2.42 21.31
N LEU A 143 -12.39 -2.92 20.33
CA LEU A 143 -13.85 -2.77 20.31
C LEU A 143 -14.49 -3.40 21.54
N ILE A 144 -14.10 -4.64 21.88
CA ILE A 144 -14.58 -5.35 23.09
C ILE A 144 -14.26 -4.57 24.36
N GLN A 145 -13.11 -3.90 24.43
CA GLN A 145 -12.73 -3.07 25.58
C GLN A 145 -13.58 -1.81 25.72
N GLN A 146 -14.06 -1.22 24.61
CA GLN A 146 -14.93 -0.03 24.64
C GLN A 146 -16.38 -0.35 25.01
N GLU A 147 -16.80 -1.61 24.92
CA GLU A 147 -18.14 -2.08 25.31
C GLU A 147 -18.27 -2.40 26.81
N LYS A 148 -17.18 -2.28 27.58
CA LYS A 148 -17.12 -2.49 29.04
C LYS A 148 -17.08 -1.17 29.80
#